data_AF-A0A2R6T7S4-F1
#
_entry.id   AF-A0A2R6T7S4-F1
#
_cell.length_a   1.000
_cell.length_b   1.000
_cell.length_c   1.000
_cell.angle_alpha   90.00
_cell.angle_beta   90.00
_cell.angle_gamma   90.00
#
_symmetry.space_group_name_H-M   'P 1'
#
loop_
_entity.id
_entity.type
_entity.pdbx_description
1 polymer ?
#
loop_
_entity_poly.entity_id
_entity_poly.type
_entity_poly.pdbx_seq_one_letter_code
_entity_poly.pdbx_strand_id
1 'polypeptide(L)'
;MRKVNFSIKLIIISIIIAILVLGTCFKFISGDLANVIVVSVLALITAYYALQTKNLVEVSREELKEKRISRRKHAIVDMIVNLIDPLIEQLDRNKNNVKKIKGGEFKKMYTNRGVKWDLLRDLKRDNEGLARKIYRYRDLRKKYSSKREGLEEVIEREAKKIKSSELNEHLEKLYKDKKIGELKDWFEKYFLRELPKWILKNKEEISKGKDQYDTTYNKFSDLWLKIRKEGEVSKKMKELKNIAEEIEKKLGIKDELEELREEDKYIHSITEKEIEEAERKRFELTR
;
A
#
# COMPACT_ATOMS: atom_id res chain seq x y z
N MET A 1 -27.93 -5.37 -38.09
CA MET A 1 -29.25 -5.34 -37.42
C MET A 1 -29.86 -3.94 -37.19
N ARG A 2 -29.17 -2.80 -37.42
CA ARG A 2 -29.78 -1.44 -37.25
C ARG A 2 -30.71 -0.99 -38.39
N LYS A 3 -30.52 -1.47 -39.63
CA LYS A 3 -31.33 -1.04 -40.79
C LYS A 3 -32.78 -1.55 -40.75
N VAL A 4 -33.02 -2.76 -40.25
CA VAL A 4 -34.36 -3.38 -40.21
C VAL A 4 -35.31 -2.65 -39.23
N ASN A 5 -34.79 -2.19 -38.09
CA ASN A 5 -35.56 -1.42 -37.11
C ASN A 5 -35.96 -0.01 -37.61
N PHE A 6 -35.23 0.56 -38.56
CA PHE A 6 -35.56 1.87 -39.12
C PHE A 6 -36.72 1.76 -40.13
N SER A 7 -36.69 0.74 -40.98
CA SER A 7 -37.76 0.47 -41.96
C SER A 7 -39.10 0.16 -41.30
N ILE A 8 -39.13 -0.62 -40.21
CA ILE A 8 -40.37 -0.95 -39.48
C ILE A 8 -40.96 0.30 -38.82
N LYS A 9 -40.13 1.16 -38.23
CA LYS A 9 -40.58 2.43 -37.63
C LYS A 9 -41.19 3.37 -38.67
N LEU A 10 -40.60 3.47 -39.85
CA LEU A 10 -41.15 4.26 -40.96
C LEU A 10 -42.50 3.71 -41.45
N ILE A 11 -42.63 2.38 -41.57
CA ILE A 11 -43.90 1.75 -41.98
C ILE A 11 -45.01 2.04 -40.96
N ILE A 12 -44.74 1.91 -39.66
CA ILE A 12 -45.71 2.21 -38.60
C ILE A 12 -46.12 3.69 -38.62
N ILE A 13 -45.16 4.61 -38.79
CA ILE A 13 -45.46 6.04 -38.91
C ILE A 13 -46.31 6.32 -40.16
N SER A 14 -45.99 5.71 -41.31
CA SER A 14 -46.79 5.85 -42.54
C SER A 14 -48.21 5.31 -42.38
N ILE A 15 -48.40 4.21 -41.66
CA ILE A 15 -49.74 3.66 -41.36
C ILE A 15 -50.52 4.60 -40.45
N ILE A 16 -49.89 5.15 -39.41
CA ILE A 16 -50.51 6.13 -38.50
C ILE A 16 -50.94 7.38 -39.25
N ILE A 17 -50.08 7.90 -40.14
CA ILE A 17 -50.40 9.05 -41.00
C ILE A 17 -51.57 8.70 -41.92
N ALA A 18 -51.56 7.53 -42.56
CA ALA A 18 -52.65 7.10 -43.44
C ALA A 18 -53.99 7.00 -42.70
N ILE A 19 -54.01 6.46 -41.47
CA ILE A 19 -55.20 6.38 -40.63
C ILE A 19 -55.67 7.77 -40.19
N LEU A 20 -54.74 8.69 -39.86
CA LEU A 20 -55.08 10.08 -39.54
C LEU A 20 -55.70 10.81 -40.73
N VAL A 21 -55.13 10.65 -41.94
CA VAL A 21 -55.67 11.24 -43.18
C VAL A 21 -57.07 10.69 -43.47
N LEU A 22 -57.26 9.37 -43.37
CA LEU A 22 -58.57 8.73 -43.55
C LEU A 22 -59.57 9.24 -42.50
N GLY A 23 -59.18 9.32 -41.22
CA GLY A 23 -60.02 9.86 -40.15
C GLY A 23 -60.43 11.31 -40.40
N THR A 24 -59.53 12.16 -40.91
CA THR A 24 -59.88 13.55 -41.29
C THR A 24 -60.80 13.62 -42.50
N CYS A 25 -60.66 12.72 -43.49
CA CYS A 25 -61.57 12.65 -44.63
C CYS A 25 -62.97 12.15 -44.23
N PHE A 26 -63.06 11.16 -43.33
CA PHE A 26 -64.33 10.67 -42.80
C PHE A 26 -65.06 11.70 -41.93
N LYS A 27 -64.34 12.67 -41.36
CA LYS A 27 -64.91 13.80 -40.59
C LYS A 27 -65.88 14.66 -41.41
N PHE A 28 -65.71 14.68 -42.73
CA PHE A 28 -66.61 15.38 -43.67
C PHE A 28 -67.91 14.60 -43.96
N ILE A 29 -68.00 13.32 -43.61
CA ILE A 29 -69.13 12.44 -43.95
C ILE A 29 -69.93 12.03 -42.70
N SER A 30 -69.25 11.81 -41.55
CA SER A 30 -69.90 11.47 -40.28
C SER A 30 -69.02 11.91 -39.09
N GLY A 31 -69.35 13.08 -38.52
CA GLY A 31 -68.49 13.79 -37.55
C GLY A 31 -68.15 13.02 -36.27
N ASP A 32 -69.07 12.19 -35.77
CA ASP A 32 -68.89 11.48 -34.50
C ASP A 32 -67.92 10.30 -34.60
N LEU A 33 -68.02 9.49 -35.66
CA LEU A 33 -67.18 8.30 -35.85
C LEU A 33 -65.71 8.68 -36.12
N ALA A 34 -65.51 9.76 -36.86
CA ALA A 34 -64.18 10.30 -37.15
C ALA A 34 -63.47 10.84 -35.90
N ASN A 35 -64.20 11.50 -34.98
CA ASN A 35 -63.64 11.96 -33.72
C ASN A 35 -63.19 10.78 -32.84
N VAL A 36 -63.98 9.71 -32.76
CA VAL A 36 -63.62 8.50 -32.01
C VAL A 36 -62.32 7.88 -32.56
N ILE A 37 -62.21 7.72 -33.88
CA ILE A 37 -61.01 7.17 -34.52
C ILE A 37 -59.77 8.02 -34.23
N VAL A 38 -59.87 9.34 -34.39
CA VAL A 38 -58.75 10.26 -34.14
C VAL A 38 -58.30 10.20 -32.67
N VAL A 39 -59.23 10.19 -31.71
CA VAL A 39 -58.90 10.11 -30.28
C VAL A 39 -58.27 8.76 -29.93
N SER A 40 -58.78 7.66 -30.47
CA SER A 40 -58.19 6.33 -30.26
C SER A 40 -56.77 6.21 -30.83
N VAL A 41 -56.54 6.76 -32.03
CA VAL A 41 -55.21 6.79 -32.65
C VAL A 41 -54.25 7.65 -31.83
N LEU A 42 -54.71 8.83 -31.37
CA LEU A 42 -53.90 9.70 -30.54
C LEU A 42 -53.53 9.02 -29.22
N ALA A 43 -54.48 8.34 -28.57
CA ALA A 43 -54.23 7.57 -27.34
C ALA A 43 -53.20 6.45 -27.56
N LEU A 44 -53.26 5.73 -28.69
CA LEU A 44 -52.29 4.70 -29.05
C LEU A 44 -50.89 5.29 -29.30
N ILE A 45 -50.81 6.43 -29.98
CA ILE A 45 -49.54 7.15 -30.20
C ILE A 45 -48.95 7.59 -28.86
N THR A 46 -49.76 8.22 -28.00
CA THR A 46 -49.34 8.66 -26.67
C THR A 46 -48.88 7.48 -25.81
N ALA A 47 -49.61 6.36 -25.80
CA ALA A 47 -49.21 5.13 -25.10
C ALA A 47 -47.90 4.56 -25.65
N TYR A 48 -47.71 4.54 -26.98
CA TYR A 48 -46.49 4.08 -27.62
C TYR A 48 -45.28 4.94 -27.25
N TYR A 49 -45.42 6.26 -27.29
CA TYR A 49 -44.37 7.18 -26.86
C TYR A 49 -44.07 7.04 -25.36
N ALA A 50 -45.08 6.93 -24.51
CA ALA A 50 -44.89 6.70 -23.08
C ALA A 50 -44.12 5.40 -22.78
N LEU A 51 -44.43 4.31 -23.50
CA LEU A 51 -43.69 3.05 -23.40
C LEU A 51 -42.25 3.18 -23.89
N GLN A 52 -42.00 3.91 -24.98
CA GLN A 52 -40.63 4.17 -25.44
C GLN A 52 -39.82 4.99 -24.43
N THR A 53 -40.42 6.03 -23.85
CA THR A 53 -39.75 6.87 -22.84
C THR A 53 -39.44 6.06 -21.59
N LYS A 54 -40.36 5.19 -21.14
CA LYS A 54 -40.12 4.28 -20.01
C LYS A 54 -38.92 3.37 -20.26
N ASN A 55 -38.87 2.70 -21.42
CA ASN A 55 -37.77 1.81 -21.78
C ASN A 55 -36.43 2.55 -21.89
N LEU A 56 -36.39 3.77 -22.44
CA LEU A 56 -35.17 4.60 -22.51
C LEU A 56 -34.68 5.01 -21.12
N VAL A 57 -35.59 5.34 -20.21
CA VAL A 57 -35.25 5.67 -18.82
C VAL A 57 -34.73 4.44 -18.07
N GLU A 58 -35.33 3.28 -18.27
CA GLU A 58 -34.87 2.02 -17.67
C GLU A 58 -33.47 1.63 -18.16
N VAL A 59 -33.23 1.65 -19.48
CA VAL A 59 -31.89 1.40 -20.06
C VAL A 59 -30.87 2.41 -19.54
N SER A 60 -31.23 3.70 -19.47
CA SER A 60 -30.33 4.73 -18.92
C SER A 60 -30.01 4.50 -17.44
N ARG A 61 -30.98 4.03 -16.64
CA ARG A 61 -30.76 3.67 -15.23
C ARG A 61 -29.84 2.46 -15.08
N GLU A 62 -30.02 1.45 -15.92
CA GLU A 62 -29.16 0.27 -15.94
C GLU A 62 -27.73 0.62 -16.34
N GLU A 63 -27.52 1.40 -17.40
CA GLU A 63 -26.19 1.88 -17.81
C GLU A 63 -25.52 2.72 -16.72
N LEU A 64 -26.27 3.58 -16.02
CA LEU A 64 -25.75 4.36 -14.90
C LEU A 64 -25.39 3.48 -13.70
N LYS A 65 -26.17 2.42 -13.45
CA LYS A 65 -25.90 1.44 -12.40
C LYS A 65 -24.63 0.63 -12.71
N GLU A 66 -24.47 0.17 -13.95
CA GLU A 66 -23.27 -0.51 -14.42
C GLU A 66 -22.03 0.37 -14.32
N LYS A 67 -22.12 1.64 -14.76
CA LYS A 67 -21.02 2.60 -14.60
C LYS A 67 -20.64 2.84 -13.13
N ARG A 68 -21.61 2.88 -12.22
CA ARG A 68 -21.35 3.01 -10.78
C ARG A 68 -20.65 1.78 -10.21
N ILE A 69 -21.12 0.58 -10.58
CA ILE A 69 -20.51 -0.69 -10.16
C ILE A 69 -19.07 -0.78 -10.68
N SER A 70 -18.86 -0.49 -11.96
CA SER A 70 -17.52 -0.49 -12.59
C SER A 70 -16.56 0.50 -11.91
N ARG A 71 -17.00 1.73 -11.61
CA ARG A 71 -16.17 2.72 -10.89
C ARG A 71 -15.81 2.23 -9.48
N ARG A 72 -16.78 1.64 -8.76
CA ARG A 72 -16.52 1.10 -7.43
C ARG A 72 -15.54 -0.06 -7.48
N LYS A 73 -15.71 -0.97 -8.43
CA LYS A 73 -14.78 -2.07 -8.70
C LYS A 73 -13.38 -1.54 -8.95
N HIS A 74 -13.23 -0.53 -9.80
CA HIS A 74 -11.93 0.06 -10.10
C HIS A 74 -11.27 0.70 -8.88
N ALA A 75 -12.04 1.43 -8.05
CA ALA A 75 -11.52 2.01 -6.81
C ALA A 75 -11.00 0.96 -5.82
N ILE A 76 -11.68 -0.19 -5.76
CA ILE A 76 -11.29 -1.29 -4.87
C ILE A 76 -10.06 -2.01 -5.40
N VAL A 77 -9.98 -2.25 -6.71
CA VAL A 77 -8.74 -2.75 -7.34
C VAL A 77 -7.57 -1.80 -7.05
N ASP A 78 -7.78 -0.48 -7.15
CA ASP A 78 -6.75 0.51 -6.81
C ASP A 78 -6.35 0.42 -5.34
N MET A 79 -7.31 0.25 -4.43
CA MET A 79 -7.05 0.06 -2.99
C MET A 79 -6.24 -1.21 -2.72
N ILE A 80 -6.58 -2.33 -3.36
CA ILE A 80 -5.85 -3.59 -3.22
C ILE A 80 -4.39 -3.41 -3.66
N VAL A 81 -4.19 -2.94 -4.89
CA VAL A 81 -2.86 -2.85 -5.53
C VAL A 81 -1.97 -1.79 -4.91
N ASN A 82 -2.52 -0.68 -4.43
CA ASN A 82 -1.75 0.47 -3.96
C ASN A 82 -1.72 0.64 -2.44
N LEU A 83 -2.58 -0.04 -1.68
CA LEU A 83 -2.58 0.03 -0.23
C LEU A 83 -2.42 -1.35 0.41
N ILE A 84 -3.32 -2.29 0.11
CA ILE A 84 -3.42 -3.58 0.82
C ILE A 84 -2.20 -4.46 0.52
N ASP A 85 -1.98 -4.84 -0.74
CA ASP A 85 -0.90 -5.76 -1.12
C ASP A 85 0.49 -5.20 -0.77
N PRO A 86 0.80 -3.90 -1.02
CA PRO A 86 2.06 -3.30 -0.58
C PRO A 86 2.24 -3.27 0.95
N LEU A 87 1.16 -3.13 1.72
CA LEU A 87 1.21 -3.18 3.19
C LEU A 87 1.44 -4.60 3.69
N ILE A 88 0.80 -5.60 3.09
CA ILE A 88 1.01 -7.02 3.40
C ILE A 88 2.49 -7.38 3.19
N GLU A 89 3.04 -7.06 2.02
CA GLU A 89 4.45 -7.28 1.71
C GLU A 89 5.37 -6.57 2.74
N GLN A 90 5.00 -5.35 3.13
CA GLN A 90 5.76 -4.59 4.11
C GLN A 90 5.74 -5.23 5.49
N LEU A 91 4.58 -5.71 5.94
CA LEU A 91 4.40 -6.38 7.22
C LEU A 91 5.21 -7.67 7.28
N ASP A 92 5.23 -8.47 6.22
CA ASP A 92 6.03 -9.70 6.15
C ASP A 92 7.53 -9.45 6.27
N ARG A 93 8.04 -8.47 5.53
CA ARG A 93 9.47 -8.09 5.64
C ARG A 93 9.80 -7.56 7.02
N ASN A 94 8.89 -6.78 7.61
CA ASN A 94 9.08 -6.24 8.95
C ASN A 94 8.95 -7.28 10.06
N LYS A 95 8.17 -8.35 9.89
CA LYS A 95 8.15 -9.51 10.80
C LYS A 95 9.54 -10.10 10.98
N ASN A 96 10.27 -10.27 9.88
CA ASN A 96 11.65 -10.76 9.92
C ASN A 96 12.62 -9.74 10.56
N ASN A 97 12.44 -8.45 10.28
CA ASN A 97 13.25 -7.40 10.91
C ASN A 97 13.02 -7.34 12.43
N VAL A 98 11.77 -7.42 12.90
CA VAL A 98 11.41 -7.44 14.31
C VAL A 98 12.09 -8.60 15.05
N LYS A 99 12.06 -9.81 14.47
CA LYS A 99 12.78 -10.98 15.05
C LYS A 99 14.27 -10.69 15.22
N LYS A 100 14.91 -10.12 14.20
CA LYS A 100 16.34 -9.74 14.23
C LYS A 100 16.62 -8.65 15.27
N ILE A 101 15.74 -7.66 15.42
CA ILE A 101 15.84 -6.58 16.42
C ILE A 101 15.73 -7.13 17.84
N LYS A 102 14.80 -8.06 18.11
CA LYS A 102 14.71 -8.76 19.40
C LYS A 102 15.99 -9.56 19.67
N GLY A 103 16.54 -10.18 18.62
CA GLY A 103 17.87 -10.78 18.58
C GLY A 103 19.02 -9.79 18.84
N GLY A 104 18.80 -8.48 18.72
CA GLY A 104 19.80 -7.41 18.95
C GLY A 104 20.43 -6.84 17.68
N GLU A 105 19.98 -7.25 16.51
CA GLU A 105 20.34 -6.65 15.22
C GLU A 105 19.33 -5.54 14.90
N PHE A 106 19.64 -4.30 15.30
CA PHE A 106 18.76 -3.14 15.12
C PHE A 106 18.70 -2.71 13.63
N LYS A 107 18.05 -3.53 12.79
CA LYS A 107 17.90 -3.28 11.35
C LYS A 107 16.90 -2.16 11.06
N LYS A 108 17.04 -1.52 9.90
CA LYS A 108 16.05 -0.58 9.39
C LYS A 108 14.75 -1.32 9.09
N MET A 109 13.62 -0.72 9.45
CA MET A 109 12.32 -1.25 9.03
C MET A 109 12.13 -0.99 7.54
N TYR A 110 11.62 -2.00 6.83
CA TYR A 110 11.25 -1.87 5.44
C TYR A 110 10.07 -0.90 5.29
N THR A 111 10.21 -0.01 4.32
CA THR A 111 9.19 0.94 3.91
C THR A 111 8.93 0.72 2.44
N ASN A 112 7.74 0.21 2.12
CA ASN A 112 7.34 0.02 0.74
C ASN A 112 6.93 1.37 0.16
N ARG A 113 7.69 1.88 -0.82
CA ARG A 113 7.37 3.14 -1.52
C ARG A 113 6.08 3.05 -2.33
N GLY A 114 5.62 1.83 -2.60
CA GLY A 114 4.37 1.55 -3.29
C GLY A 114 3.10 1.82 -2.50
N VAL A 115 3.19 2.00 -1.18
CA VAL A 115 2.02 2.23 -0.33
C VAL A 115 1.51 3.66 -0.53
N LYS A 116 0.34 3.80 -1.17
CA LYS A 116 -0.39 5.06 -1.28
C LYS A 116 -1.22 5.31 -0.02
N TRP A 117 -0.63 6.02 0.94
CA TRP A 117 -1.27 6.33 2.23
C TRP A 117 -2.54 7.18 2.12
N ASP A 118 -2.77 7.87 1.00
CA ASP A 118 -4.01 8.64 0.79
C ASP A 118 -5.24 7.74 0.74
N LEU A 119 -5.11 6.53 0.19
CA LEU A 119 -6.17 5.52 0.12
C LEU A 119 -6.57 4.99 1.51
N LEU A 120 -5.76 5.24 2.54
CA LEU A 120 -6.11 4.88 3.91
C LEU A 120 -7.32 5.69 4.41
N ARG A 121 -7.59 6.87 3.84
CA ARG A 121 -8.80 7.65 4.13
C ARG A 121 -10.05 6.96 3.59
N ASP A 122 -9.95 6.40 2.40
CA ASP A 122 -11.05 5.65 1.77
C ASP A 122 -11.30 4.36 2.55
N LEU A 123 -10.23 3.63 2.90
CA LEU A 123 -10.33 2.45 3.77
C LEU A 123 -10.93 2.80 5.14
N LYS A 124 -10.58 3.95 5.73
CA LYS A 124 -11.13 4.37 7.03
C LYS A 124 -12.64 4.56 6.97
N ARG A 125 -13.18 5.02 5.85
CA ARG A 125 -14.62 5.25 5.68
C ARG A 125 -15.40 3.93 5.79
N ASP A 126 -14.85 2.88 5.18
CA ASP A 126 -15.54 1.60 5.03
C ASP A 126 -15.10 0.61 6.14
N ASN A 127 -13.90 0.79 6.73
CA ASN A 127 -13.31 -0.09 7.73
C ASN A 127 -12.45 0.68 8.78
N GLU A 128 -13.11 1.47 9.64
CA GLU A 128 -12.45 2.38 10.58
C GLU A 128 -11.53 1.68 11.60
N GLY A 129 -11.91 0.47 12.03
CA GLY A 129 -11.15 -0.34 12.98
C GLY A 129 -9.77 -0.70 12.43
N LEU A 130 -9.74 -1.26 11.23
CA LEU A 130 -8.51 -1.66 10.54
C LEU A 130 -7.63 -0.43 10.22
N ALA A 131 -8.23 0.64 9.71
CA ALA A 131 -7.49 1.87 9.41
C ALA A 131 -6.78 2.44 10.64
N ARG A 132 -7.42 2.43 11.81
CA ARG A 132 -6.80 2.86 13.08
C ARG A 132 -5.60 1.99 13.47
N LYS A 133 -5.69 0.67 13.28
CA LYS A 133 -4.58 -0.24 13.54
C LYS A 133 -3.40 0.06 12.60
N ILE A 134 -3.68 0.28 11.32
CA ILE A 134 -2.67 0.65 10.31
C ILE A 134 -1.98 1.98 10.66
N TYR A 135 -2.73 3.01 11.07
CA TYR A 135 -2.15 4.29 11.53
C TYR A 135 -1.19 4.08 12.70
N ARG A 136 -1.62 3.33 13.73
CA ARG A 136 -0.77 3.03 14.90
C ARG A 136 0.50 2.29 14.50
N TYR A 137 0.41 1.30 13.61
CA TYR A 137 1.59 0.59 13.10
C TYR A 137 2.56 1.54 12.37
N ARG A 138 2.03 2.42 11.49
CA ARG A 138 2.82 3.41 10.77
C ARG A 138 3.59 4.33 11.72
N ASP A 139 2.92 4.80 12.77
CA ASP A 139 3.50 5.76 13.71
C ASP A 139 4.55 5.07 14.62
N LEU A 140 4.30 3.84 15.06
CA LEU A 140 5.30 3.01 15.75
C LEU A 140 6.55 2.79 14.89
N ARG A 141 6.37 2.49 13.60
CA ARG A 141 7.49 2.32 12.66
C ARG A 141 8.29 3.61 12.49
N LYS A 142 7.62 4.77 12.37
CA LYS A 142 8.30 6.07 12.30
C LYS A 142 9.09 6.36 13.57
N LYS A 143 8.48 6.13 14.75
CA LYS A 143 9.13 6.27 16.05
C LYS A 143 10.36 5.37 16.17
N TYR A 144 10.25 4.12 15.72
CA TYR A 144 11.39 3.19 15.67
C TYR A 144 12.51 3.73 14.77
N SER A 145 12.21 4.18 13.55
CA SER A 145 13.21 4.68 12.61
C SER A 145 13.99 5.86 13.19
N SER A 146 13.27 6.84 13.75
CA SER A 146 13.87 8.03 14.38
C SER A 146 14.74 7.66 15.58
N LYS A 147 14.26 6.79 16.48
CA LYS A 147 15.08 6.36 17.63
C LYS A 147 16.29 5.53 17.22
N ARG A 148 16.19 4.77 16.12
CA ARG A 148 17.30 3.99 15.58
C ARG A 148 18.39 4.88 15.03
N GLU A 149 18.05 5.92 14.28
CA GLU A 149 19.00 6.94 13.82
C GLU A 149 19.69 7.61 15.01
N GLY A 150 18.92 8.01 16.02
CA GLY A 150 19.48 8.55 17.27
C GLY A 150 20.27 7.55 18.11
N LEU A 151 20.18 6.24 17.87
CA LEU A 151 21.08 5.23 18.44
C LEU A 151 22.38 5.14 17.63
N GLU A 152 22.30 5.19 16.30
CA GLU A 152 23.49 5.23 15.43
C GLU A 152 24.39 6.41 15.80
N GLU A 153 23.83 7.60 16.02
CA GLU A 153 24.56 8.80 16.45
C GLU A 153 25.22 8.66 17.84
N VAL A 154 24.52 8.05 18.80
CA VAL A 154 25.07 7.84 20.16
C VAL A 154 26.18 6.80 20.14
N ILE A 155 26.01 5.71 19.37
CA ILE A 155 27.08 4.72 19.17
C ILE A 155 28.30 5.38 18.53
N GLU A 156 28.11 6.21 17.50
CA GLU A 156 29.21 6.92 16.85
C GLU A 156 29.92 7.88 17.82
N ARG A 157 29.16 8.59 18.66
CA ARG A 157 29.71 9.50 19.67
C ARG A 157 30.47 8.77 20.77
N GLU A 158 29.91 7.69 21.32
CA GLU A 158 30.58 6.89 22.36
C GLU A 158 31.83 6.20 21.81
N ALA A 159 31.77 5.69 20.57
CA ALA A 159 32.97 5.18 19.88
C ALA A 159 34.04 6.26 19.70
N LYS A 160 33.66 7.51 19.38
CA LYS A 160 34.57 8.66 19.30
C LYS A 160 35.14 9.09 20.67
N LYS A 161 34.39 8.94 21.76
CA LYS A 161 34.92 9.21 23.12
C LYS A 161 35.96 8.17 23.51
N ILE A 162 35.68 6.89 23.26
CA ILE A 162 36.63 5.80 23.51
C ILE A 162 37.89 5.93 22.65
N LYS A 163 37.74 6.41 21.41
CA LYS A 163 38.86 6.80 20.53
C LYS A 163 39.83 7.77 21.23
N SER A 164 39.36 8.63 22.13
CA SER A 164 40.17 9.67 22.76
C SER A 164 40.92 9.22 24.02
N SER A 165 40.37 8.29 24.81
CA SER A 165 40.92 7.96 26.14
C SER A 165 41.77 6.68 26.18
N GLU A 166 41.31 5.57 25.60
CA GLU A 166 42.01 4.27 25.70
C GLU A 166 42.73 3.90 24.39
N LEU A 167 42.20 4.33 23.23
CA LEU A 167 42.81 4.06 21.93
C LEU A 167 44.09 4.88 21.72
N ASN A 168 44.16 6.11 22.24
CA ASN A 168 45.38 6.93 22.16
C ASN A 168 46.52 6.35 23.00
N GLU A 169 46.24 5.84 24.20
CA GLU A 169 47.23 5.23 25.08
C GLU A 169 47.78 3.90 24.52
N HIS A 170 46.93 3.12 23.84
CA HIS A 170 47.34 1.88 23.17
C HIS A 170 47.97 2.11 21.80
N LEU A 171 47.46 3.05 21.01
CA LEU A 171 48.10 3.47 19.77
C LEU A 171 49.47 4.06 20.07
N GLU A 172 49.65 4.88 21.12
CA GLU A 172 50.96 5.39 21.54
C GLU A 172 51.94 4.27 21.93
N LYS A 173 51.45 3.22 22.61
CA LYS A 173 52.24 2.01 22.89
C LYS A 173 52.65 1.28 21.60
N LEU A 174 51.71 1.08 20.67
CA LEU A 174 51.95 0.47 19.36
C LEU A 174 52.81 1.36 18.43
N TYR A 175 52.75 2.68 18.60
CA TYR A 175 53.55 3.67 17.88
C TYR A 175 55.01 3.64 18.33
N LYS A 176 55.27 3.42 19.63
CA LYS A 176 56.63 3.26 20.17
C LYS A 176 57.35 2.01 19.62
N ASP A 177 56.60 0.94 19.31
CA ASP A 177 57.17 -0.35 18.83
C ASP A 177 57.34 -0.48 17.29
N LYS A 178 57.08 0.59 16.53
CA LYS A 178 57.25 0.77 15.06
C LYS A 178 56.30 0.03 14.10
N LYS A 179 56.01 0.75 13.00
CA LYS A 179 55.38 0.38 11.69
C LYS A 179 53.85 0.28 11.60
N ILE A 180 53.11 1.31 12.01
CA ILE A 180 51.63 1.37 11.87
C ILE A 180 51.18 2.76 11.36
N GLY A 181 51.85 3.29 10.34
CA GLY A 181 51.37 4.51 9.65
C GLY A 181 50.14 4.21 8.79
N GLU A 182 50.17 3.11 8.05
CA GLU A 182 49.13 2.71 7.10
C GLU A 182 47.90 2.08 7.78
N LEU A 183 48.10 1.40 8.92
CA LEU A 183 47.04 0.77 9.69
C LEU A 183 46.13 1.80 10.38
N LYS A 184 46.64 2.97 10.78
CA LYS A 184 45.81 4.05 11.35
C LYS A 184 44.81 4.57 10.32
N ASP A 185 45.28 4.83 9.10
CA ASP A 185 44.44 5.35 8.03
C ASP A 185 43.41 4.29 7.58
N TRP A 186 43.78 3.01 7.53
CA TRP A 186 42.86 1.89 7.27
C TRP A 186 41.83 1.71 8.39
N PHE A 187 42.25 1.76 9.66
CA PHE A 187 41.38 1.57 10.82
C PHE A 187 40.42 2.77 11.02
N GLU A 188 40.90 3.99 10.78
CA GLU A 188 40.11 5.23 10.86
C GLU A 188 39.14 5.39 9.68
N LYS A 189 39.56 5.09 8.44
CA LYS A 189 38.69 5.23 7.25
C LYS A 189 37.70 4.08 7.07
N TYR A 190 38.14 2.84 7.24
CA TYR A 190 37.35 1.67 6.87
C TYR A 190 36.69 0.99 8.06
N PHE A 191 37.47 0.69 9.12
CA PHE A 191 36.97 -0.13 10.21
C PHE A 191 35.93 0.60 11.05
N LEU A 192 36.19 1.83 11.51
CA LEU A 192 35.26 2.61 12.33
C LEU A 192 33.97 3.06 11.61
N ARG A 193 34.03 3.26 10.29
CA ARG A 193 32.89 3.73 9.49
C ARG A 193 31.92 2.60 9.14
N GLU A 194 32.45 1.40 8.94
CA GLU A 194 31.66 0.19 8.66
C GLU A 194 31.35 -0.60 9.94
N LEU A 195 32.03 -0.35 11.06
CA LEU A 195 31.83 -1.06 12.33
C LEU A 195 30.39 -1.04 12.84
N PRO A 196 29.69 0.11 12.89
CA PRO A 196 28.31 0.13 13.36
C PRO A 196 27.42 -0.70 12.43
N LYS A 197 27.65 -0.65 11.12
CA LYS A 197 26.90 -1.44 10.13
C LYS A 197 27.21 -2.93 10.24
N TRP A 198 28.46 -3.30 10.49
CA TRP A 198 28.92 -4.68 10.62
C TRP A 198 28.44 -5.31 11.93
N ILE A 199 28.57 -4.59 13.05
CA ILE A 199 28.06 -4.98 14.39
C ILE A 199 26.54 -5.14 14.40
N LEU A 200 25.80 -4.27 13.70
CA LEU A 200 24.34 -4.36 13.57
C LEU A 200 23.88 -5.53 12.67
N LYS A 201 24.79 -6.18 11.93
CA LYS A 201 24.48 -7.17 10.89
C LYS A 201 24.98 -8.59 11.21
N ASN A 202 26.04 -8.76 11.99
CA ASN A 202 26.77 -10.03 12.16
C ASN A 202 26.89 -10.49 13.63
N LYS A 203 25.79 -10.58 14.37
CA LYS A 203 25.80 -11.02 15.78
C LYS A 203 26.32 -12.47 15.97
N GLU A 204 26.10 -13.35 15.00
CA GLU A 204 26.39 -14.79 15.14
C GLU A 204 27.86 -15.16 14.88
N GLU A 205 28.58 -14.39 14.04
CA GLU A 205 30.03 -14.59 13.85
C GLU A 205 30.82 -14.11 15.07
N ILE A 206 30.33 -13.11 15.80
CA ILE A 206 30.94 -12.61 17.05
C ILE A 206 30.90 -13.68 18.15
N SER A 207 29.86 -14.52 18.19
CA SER A 207 29.74 -15.62 19.18
C SER A 207 30.55 -16.87 18.83
N LYS A 208 30.95 -17.03 17.57
CA LYS A 208 31.74 -18.18 17.11
C LYS A 208 33.16 -17.71 16.89
N GLY A 209 33.93 -17.65 17.98
CA GLY A 209 35.34 -17.26 17.98
C GLY A 209 36.09 -17.89 16.81
N LYS A 210 36.41 -17.08 15.81
CA LYS A 210 37.36 -17.44 14.76
C LYS A 210 38.70 -16.90 15.20
N ASP A 211 39.59 -17.81 15.56
CA ASP A 211 40.93 -17.63 16.13
C ASP A 211 41.94 -16.85 15.28
N GLN A 212 41.51 -15.96 14.37
CA GLN A 212 42.38 -15.28 13.41
C GLN A 212 42.37 -13.74 13.48
N TYR A 213 41.51 -13.12 14.30
CA TYR A 213 41.55 -11.67 14.48
C TYR A 213 42.09 -11.31 15.87
N ASP A 214 43.39 -11.03 15.85
CA ASP A 214 44.18 -10.12 16.67
C ASP A 214 43.58 -9.64 18.01
N THR A 215 44.38 -9.67 19.08
CA THR A 215 44.03 -9.20 20.44
C THR A 215 43.26 -7.87 20.52
N THR A 216 43.44 -6.99 19.54
CA THR A 216 42.67 -5.75 19.32
C THR A 216 41.17 -5.99 19.09
N TYR A 217 40.78 -7.02 18.34
CA TYR A 217 39.38 -7.41 18.10
C TYR A 217 38.71 -7.94 19.37
N ASN A 218 39.38 -8.80 20.14
CA ASN A 218 38.85 -9.31 21.41
C ASN A 218 38.67 -8.19 22.44
N LYS A 219 39.66 -7.30 22.59
CA LYS A 219 39.55 -6.14 23.47
C LYS A 219 38.46 -5.16 23.01
N PHE A 220 38.30 -4.97 21.70
CA PHE A 220 37.22 -4.15 21.16
C PHE A 220 35.83 -4.79 21.35
N SER A 221 35.73 -6.11 21.22
CA SER A 221 34.53 -6.88 21.52
C SER A 221 34.13 -6.72 22.98
N ASP A 222 35.09 -6.78 23.91
CA ASP A 222 34.86 -6.54 25.34
C ASP A 222 34.43 -5.09 25.64
N LEU A 223 35.06 -4.11 24.99
CA LEU A 223 34.68 -2.70 25.07
C LEU A 223 33.27 -2.45 24.53
N TRP A 224 32.93 -3.02 23.38
CA TRP A 224 31.57 -2.99 22.83
C TRP A 224 30.57 -3.67 23.76
N LEU A 225 30.91 -4.81 24.36
CA LEU A 225 30.08 -5.49 25.35
C LEU A 225 29.85 -4.62 26.59
N LYS A 226 30.84 -3.83 27.02
CA LYS A 226 30.69 -2.84 28.11
C LYS A 226 29.76 -1.69 27.70
N ILE A 227 29.99 -1.01 26.56
CA ILE A 227 29.11 0.07 26.04
C ILE A 227 27.66 -0.44 25.86
N ARG A 228 27.50 -1.69 25.44
CA ARG A 228 26.19 -2.31 25.25
C ARG A 228 25.48 -2.62 26.56
N LYS A 229 26.22 -2.95 27.62
CA LYS A 229 25.65 -3.31 28.93
C LYS A 229 25.36 -2.08 29.78
N GLU A 230 26.14 -1.02 29.65
CA GLU A 230 26.12 0.15 30.55
C GLU A 230 25.90 1.47 29.79
N GLY A 231 25.21 2.43 30.41
CA GLY A 231 25.07 3.80 29.89
C GLY A 231 23.90 4.06 28.92
N GLU A 232 24.06 5.08 28.07
CA GLU A 232 22.99 5.63 27.20
C GLU A 232 22.63 4.68 26.03
N VAL A 233 23.62 3.96 25.49
CA VAL A 233 23.44 2.99 24.40
C VAL A 233 22.53 1.84 24.83
N SER A 234 22.79 1.24 26.00
CA SER A 234 21.97 0.17 26.60
C SER A 234 20.50 0.58 26.76
N LYS A 235 20.26 1.79 27.30
CA LYS A 235 18.90 2.34 27.47
C LYS A 235 18.17 2.47 26.12
N LYS A 236 18.81 3.09 25.12
CA LYS A 236 18.22 3.26 23.78
C LYS A 236 17.97 1.93 23.07
N MET A 237 18.86 0.95 23.23
CA MET A 237 18.67 -0.41 22.71
C MET A 237 17.45 -1.09 23.36
N LYS A 238 17.25 -0.92 24.68
CA LYS A 238 16.06 -1.45 25.38
C LYS A 238 14.77 -0.78 24.88
N GLU A 239 14.77 0.54 24.72
CA GLU A 239 13.63 1.26 24.16
C GLU A 239 13.26 0.80 22.74
N LEU A 240 14.25 0.59 21.88
CA LEU A 240 14.03 0.08 20.53
C LEU A 240 13.49 -1.35 20.53
N LYS A 241 13.93 -2.20 21.47
CA LYS A 241 13.35 -3.53 21.66
C LYS A 241 11.89 -3.45 22.09
N ASN A 242 11.55 -2.59 23.05
CA ASN A 242 10.17 -2.41 23.49
C ASN A 242 9.26 -1.95 22.33
N ILE A 243 9.73 -1.02 21.50
CA ILE A 243 8.99 -0.57 20.31
C ILE A 243 8.85 -1.72 19.29
N ALA A 244 9.89 -2.54 19.10
CA ALA A 244 9.81 -3.69 18.22
C ALA A 244 8.80 -4.74 18.72
N GLU A 245 8.68 -4.95 20.03
CA GLU A 245 7.66 -5.82 20.64
C GLU A 245 6.24 -5.25 20.45
N GLU A 246 6.08 -3.92 20.57
CA GLU A 246 4.80 -3.28 20.23
C GLU A 246 4.45 -3.44 18.75
N ILE A 247 5.43 -3.31 17.86
CA ILE A 247 5.25 -3.56 16.41
C ILE A 247 4.87 -5.01 16.16
N GLU A 248 5.50 -5.98 16.84
CA GLU A 248 5.18 -7.41 16.74
C GLU A 248 3.71 -7.68 17.02
N LYS A 249 3.16 -7.09 18.08
CA LYS A 249 1.73 -7.19 18.45
C LYS A 249 0.80 -6.58 17.39
N LYS A 250 1.32 -5.76 16.48
CA LYS A 250 0.58 -5.15 15.37
C LYS A 250 0.78 -5.87 14.04
N LEU A 251 1.61 -6.91 13.99
CA LEU A 251 1.79 -7.69 12.76
C LEU A 251 0.54 -8.50 12.38
N GLY A 252 -0.35 -8.79 13.33
CA GLY A 252 -1.66 -9.42 13.07
C GLY A 252 -2.61 -8.58 12.20
N ILE A 253 -2.27 -7.31 11.91
CA ILE A 253 -2.98 -6.51 10.90
C ILE A 253 -2.91 -7.16 9.51
N LYS A 254 -1.88 -7.98 9.26
CA LYS A 254 -1.72 -8.70 8.00
C LYS A 254 -2.92 -9.59 7.71
N ASP A 255 -3.34 -10.39 8.68
CA ASP A 255 -4.42 -11.37 8.50
C ASP A 255 -5.74 -10.64 8.18
N GLU A 256 -6.01 -9.52 8.88
CA GLU A 256 -7.18 -8.66 8.60
C GLU A 256 -7.12 -7.99 7.21
N LEU A 257 -5.92 -7.68 6.70
CA LEU A 257 -5.74 -7.13 5.35
C LEU A 257 -5.94 -8.20 4.28
N GLU A 258 -5.50 -9.44 4.53
CA GLU A 258 -5.72 -10.58 3.63
C GLU A 258 -7.20 -10.97 3.58
N GLU A 259 -7.88 -10.99 4.74
CA GLU A 259 -9.33 -11.20 4.82
C GLU A 259 -10.10 -10.13 4.04
N LEU A 260 -9.78 -8.85 4.26
CA LEU A 260 -10.41 -7.75 3.52
C LEU A 260 -10.18 -7.87 2.01
N ARG A 261 -8.96 -8.25 1.59
CA ARG A 261 -8.63 -8.44 0.17
C ARG A 261 -9.54 -9.48 -0.48
N GLU A 262 -9.72 -10.63 0.16
CA GLU A 262 -10.53 -11.71 -0.37
C GLU A 262 -12.04 -11.40 -0.28
N GLU A 263 -12.49 -10.73 0.78
CA GLU A 263 -13.85 -10.22 0.91
C GLU A 263 -14.19 -9.23 -0.21
N ASP A 264 -13.34 -8.23 -0.43
CA ASP A 264 -13.52 -7.24 -1.50
C ASP A 264 -13.52 -7.89 -2.89
N LYS A 265 -12.63 -8.87 -3.11
CA LYS A 265 -12.63 -9.65 -4.36
C LYS A 265 -13.95 -10.36 -4.59
N TYR A 266 -14.48 -11.00 -3.56
CA TYR A 266 -15.74 -11.73 -3.62
C TYR A 266 -16.93 -10.79 -3.85
N ILE A 267 -17.11 -9.76 -3.00
CA ILE A 267 -18.23 -8.82 -3.04
C ILE A 267 -18.28 -8.08 -4.38
N HIS A 268 -17.11 -7.71 -4.93
CA HIS A 268 -17.01 -6.89 -6.13
C HIS A 268 -16.70 -7.69 -7.40
N SER A 269 -16.71 -9.02 -7.31
CA SER A 269 -16.43 -9.93 -8.43
C SER A 269 -15.13 -9.54 -9.16
N ILE A 270 -14.09 -9.22 -8.40
CA ILE A 270 -12.76 -8.87 -8.90
C ILE A 270 -11.96 -10.15 -9.09
N THR A 271 -11.41 -10.33 -10.28
CA THR A 271 -10.55 -11.47 -10.62
C THR A 271 -9.09 -11.15 -10.36
N GLU A 272 -8.27 -12.19 -10.12
CA GLU A 272 -6.82 -12.01 -9.93
C GLU A 272 -6.15 -11.37 -11.17
N LYS A 273 -6.65 -11.70 -12.37
CA LYS A 273 -6.17 -11.08 -13.61
C LYS A 273 -6.35 -9.56 -13.64
N GLU A 274 -7.46 -9.06 -13.11
CA GLU A 274 -7.71 -7.60 -13.05
C GLU A 274 -6.76 -6.90 -12.08
N ILE A 275 -6.39 -7.57 -10.99
CA ILE A 275 -5.38 -7.10 -10.05
C ILE A 275 -4.00 -7.09 -10.72
N GLU A 276 -3.60 -8.21 -11.35
CA GLU A 276 -2.33 -8.32 -12.07
C GLU A 276 -2.20 -7.28 -13.20
N GLU A 277 -3.27 -7.03 -13.96
CA GLU A 277 -3.27 -6.00 -15.00
C GLU A 277 -3.08 -4.59 -14.42
N ALA A 278 -3.72 -4.30 -13.29
CA ALA A 278 -3.57 -3.02 -12.59
C ALA A 278 -2.16 -2.87 -11.99
N GLU A 279 -1.57 -3.94 -11.46
CA GLU A 279 -0.18 -3.97 -11.02
C GLU A 279 0.80 -3.69 -12.17
N ARG A 280 0.64 -4.35 -13.32
CA ARG A 280 1.49 -4.12 -14.50
C ARG A 280 1.43 -2.67 -14.96
N LYS A 281 0.23 -2.11 -15.11
CA LYS A 281 0.03 -0.69 -15.47
C LYS A 281 0.72 0.25 -14.48
N ARG A 282 0.68 -0.09 -13.19
CA ARG A 282 1.37 0.68 -12.15
C ARG A 282 2.90 0.63 -12.32
N PHE A 283 3.47 -0.55 -12.58
CA PHE A 283 4.92 -0.70 -12.80
C PHE A 283 5.41 0.03 -14.04
N GLU A 284 4.62 0.07 -15.11
CA GLU A 284 4.93 0.81 -16.33
C GLU A 284 4.96 2.33 -16.09
N LEU A 285 4.07 2.86 -15.24
CA LEU A 285 4.02 4.28 -14.89
C LEU A 285 5.09 4.74 -13.88
N THR A 286 5.83 3.81 -13.27
CA THR A 286 6.90 4.13 -12.30
C THR A 286 8.31 4.00 -12.86
N ARG A 287 8.45 3.67 -14.15
CA ARG A 287 9.70 3.76 -14.92
C ARG A 287 9.79 5.09 -15.65
#